data_AF-A0A3T0N1J0-F1
#
_entry.id   AF-A0A3T0N1J0-F1
#
_cell.length_a   1.000
_cell.length_b   1.000
_cell.length_c   1.000
_cell.angle_alpha   90.00
_cell.angle_beta   90.00
_cell.angle_gamma   90.00
#
_symmetry.space_group_name_H-M   'P 1'
#
loop_
_entity.id
_entity.type
_entity.pdbx_description
1 polymer ?
#
loop_
_entity_poly.entity_id
_entity_poly.type
_entity_poly.pdbx_seq_one_letter_code
_entity_poly.pdbx_strand_id
1 'polypeptide(L)'
;MLSRRSFLLSASAMGALALPACTPPLQPLPPPSGLPYVSIDIHAHIFNATDIPIPGFLDQVFLRSPESPVGGNFAPRALIRLVTKILLLAVSTADEERDRLPQPAKSAAALVAQDKAILAQGVRNYAAIGQATLRANDVRLSVDVSEGAQLLGELNRLANRGVFLQRSSADLGLAVADAVFDEPSLPVVALRSTGGGGDPSLAQTLRWAVLLTRDRRDILDTLIGYYGLSAGEQDDKSRGISAFSPSLVDFEYWFTEKAQARMSSQQDQIDVMSRLALLERRTVLLNFAPFCPLRAAIDGDGVHRRIRKAILTQGFVGVKIYPPMGFKPIGNSSNQRLMGGFRKAPGAGIDRELRKMYRWCNDNGVPIKSHGNNSLAAGECSGQNAAPDLWARVLHDYRDLRVNIAHFGGFEEITSSDVCADPPPYEKRAAELIAEYPNAYVDLGYWNEVVGTSRPGTEILEEVRALVEQTPELAERIMYGSDYTMIGKEKQYNAYLRDVAAAIDSINGLSRDAIFALNPQRYLGLNDPNNPTRQRLDAFFPSDHPYHSLF
;
A
#
# COMPACT_ATOMS: atom_id res chain seq x y z
N MET A 1 26.86 -30.70 20.27
CA MET A 1 26.56 -30.01 21.56
C MET A 1 27.77 -29.15 21.94
N LEU A 2 27.51 -28.01 22.60
CA LEU A 2 28.41 -26.88 22.97
C LEU A 2 28.55 -25.77 21.92
N SER A 3 28.55 -24.49 22.29
CA SER A 3 27.44 -23.63 22.74
C SER A 3 27.80 -22.17 22.52
N ARG A 4 26.77 -21.33 22.30
CA ARG A 4 26.80 -19.86 22.22
C ARG A 4 27.36 -19.22 23.51
N ARG A 5 28.66 -18.90 23.53
CA ARG A 5 29.29 -17.77 24.26
C ARG A 5 30.79 -17.84 24.03
N SER A 6 31.39 -16.71 23.64
CA SER A 6 32.84 -16.42 23.51
C SER A 6 33.35 -16.28 22.07
N PHE A 7 33.11 -15.12 21.46
CA PHE A 7 34.19 -14.43 20.76
C PHE A 7 33.99 -12.93 20.93
N LEU A 8 34.70 -12.36 21.89
CA LEU A 8 34.84 -10.92 22.09
C LEU A 8 36.32 -10.55 21.91
N LEU A 9 36.53 -9.39 21.30
CA LEU A 9 37.67 -8.48 21.42
C LEU A 9 38.95 -8.83 20.66
N SER A 10 39.17 -8.11 19.56
CA SER A 10 40.28 -7.13 19.46
C SER A 10 40.25 -6.38 18.12
N ALA A 11 39.91 -5.08 18.18
CA ALA A 11 40.53 -4.02 17.39
C ALA A 11 39.88 -2.67 17.76
N SER A 12 40.35 -2.09 18.86
CA SER A 12 40.27 -0.65 19.11
C SER A 12 41.34 0.04 18.27
N ALA A 13 40.96 0.99 17.41
CA ALA A 13 41.67 2.25 17.10
C ALA A 13 41.25 2.79 15.74
N MET A 14 40.34 3.76 15.73
CA MET A 14 40.62 5.14 15.28
C MET A 14 39.31 5.90 15.29
N GLY A 15 39.23 6.88 16.18
CA GLY A 15 38.26 7.95 16.08
C GLY A 15 38.54 8.75 14.81
N ALA A 16 37.65 8.64 13.85
CA ALA A 16 37.30 9.77 13.03
C ALA A 16 36.08 10.41 13.70
N LEU A 17 36.23 11.66 14.14
CA LEU A 17 35.10 12.55 14.32
C LEU A 17 34.36 12.61 12.98
N ALA A 18 33.35 11.76 12.79
CA ALA A 18 32.40 11.94 11.72
C ALA A 18 31.64 13.22 12.07
N LEU A 19 32.07 14.34 11.47
CA LEU A 19 31.18 15.45 11.18
C LEU A 19 29.86 14.87 10.65
N PRO A 20 28.69 15.45 10.96
CA PRO A 20 27.42 14.95 10.46
C PRO A 20 27.40 15.11 8.94
N ALA A 21 27.93 14.11 8.24
CA ALA A 21 27.70 13.94 6.83
C ALA A 21 26.23 13.54 6.72
N CYS A 22 25.41 14.44 6.18
CA CYS A 22 24.03 14.16 5.82
C CYS A 22 24.00 12.82 5.07
N THR A 23 23.44 11.78 5.68
CA THR A 23 23.18 10.55 4.95
C THR A 23 22.16 10.90 3.85
N PRO A 24 22.44 10.57 2.58
CA PRO A 24 21.49 10.83 1.53
C PRO A 24 20.21 10.00 1.78
N PRO A 25 19.04 10.46 1.31
CA PRO A 25 17.79 9.70 1.39
C PRO A 25 17.96 8.29 0.80
N LEU A 26 17.07 7.36 1.18
CA LEU A 26 17.01 6.00 0.62
C LEU A 26 17.17 6.06 -0.90
N GLN A 27 18.34 5.66 -1.37
CA GLN A 27 18.67 5.76 -2.79
C GLN A 27 17.92 4.66 -3.55
N PRO A 28 17.45 4.95 -4.77
CA PRO A 28 17.07 3.91 -5.70
C PRO A 28 18.16 2.86 -5.80
N LEU A 29 17.75 1.59 -5.73
CA LEU A 29 18.62 0.50 -6.09
C LEU A 29 18.47 0.27 -7.60
N PRO A 30 19.53 -0.17 -8.29
CA PRO A 30 19.39 -0.51 -9.70
C PRO A 30 18.33 -1.61 -9.84
N PRO A 31 17.46 -1.52 -10.87
CA PRO A 31 16.47 -2.57 -11.12
C PRO A 31 17.16 -3.91 -11.39
N PRO A 32 16.50 -5.05 -11.12
CA PRO A 32 17.08 -6.35 -11.41
C PRO A 32 17.34 -6.50 -12.91
N SER A 33 18.47 -7.11 -13.27
CA SER A 33 18.77 -7.42 -14.66
C SER A 33 17.80 -8.46 -15.23
N GLY A 34 17.58 -8.44 -16.55
CA GLY A 34 16.79 -9.46 -17.23
C GLY A 34 15.28 -9.39 -17.00
N LEU A 35 14.73 -8.22 -16.64
CA LEU A 35 13.29 -8.00 -16.71
C LEU A 35 12.80 -7.96 -18.18
N PRO A 36 11.58 -8.44 -18.47
CA PRO A 36 10.98 -8.36 -19.80
C PRO A 36 10.88 -6.92 -20.33
N TYR A 37 10.78 -6.76 -21.66
CA TYR A 37 10.57 -5.44 -22.30
C TYR A 37 9.33 -4.72 -21.74
N VAL A 38 8.24 -5.46 -21.63
CA VAL A 38 7.00 -5.01 -21.01
C VAL A 38 6.94 -5.62 -19.62
N SER A 39 7.24 -4.84 -18.59
CA SER A 39 7.14 -5.27 -17.20
C SER A 39 6.08 -4.42 -16.50
N ILE A 40 5.08 -5.09 -15.92
CA ILE A 40 3.90 -4.46 -15.34
C ILE A 40 3.91 -4.70 -13.83
N ASP A 41 3.88 -3.61 -13.06
CA ASP A 41 3.46 -3.65 -11.66
C ASP A 41 1.93 -3.62 -11.62
N ILE A 42 1.32 -4.78 -11.40
CA ILE A 42 -0.14 -4.92 -11.42
C ILE A 42 -0.79 -4.31 -10.19
N HIS A 43 -0.04 -3.94 -9.15
CA HIS A 43 -0.62 -3.48 -7.90
C HIS A 43 0.25 -2.40 -7.26
N ALA A 44 -0.16 -1.15 -7.38
CA ALA A 44 0.41 -0.05 -6.63
C ALA A 44 -0.72 0.85 -6.11
N HIS A 45 -0.42 1.65 -5.11
CA HIS A 45 -1.30 2.72 -4.65
C HIS A 45 -0.60 4.08 -4.83
N ILE A 46 -1.33 5.06 -5.37
CA ILE A 46 -0.88 6.45 -5.51
C ILE A 46 -2.00 7.33 -4.96
N PHE A 47 -1.94 7.59 -3.66
CA PHE A 47 -2.93 8.39 -2.95
C PHE A 47 -2.25 9.23 -1.88
N ASN A 48 -2.91 10.31 -1.46
CA ASN A 48 -2.49 11.11 -0.33
C ASN A 48 -3.58 11.11 0.75
N ALA A 49 -3.37 11.86 1.83
CA ALA A 49 -4.28 11.87 2.96
C ALA A 49 -5.70 12.39 2.64
N THR A 50 -5.91 13.02 1.48
CA THR A 50 -7.25 13.50 1.07
C THR A 50 -8.08 12.44 0.36
N ASP A 51 -7.52 11.29 -0.03
CA ASP A 51 -8.23 10.26 -0.80
C ASP A 51 -9.16 9.40 0.07
N ILE A 52 -8.82 9.28 1.35
CA ILE A 52 -9.50 8.41 2.31
C ILE A 52 -9.86 9.17 3.60
N PRO A 53 -10.91 8.76 4.34
CA PRO A 53 -11.25 9.36 5.62
C PRO A 53 -10.21 9.02 6.70
N ILE A 54 -9.23 9.89 6.91
CA ILE A 54 -8.06 9.61 7.77
C ILE A 54 -8.42 9.27 9.21
N PRO A 55 -9.32 10.01 9.89
CA PRO A 55 -9.65 9.70 11.28
C PRO A 55 -10.22 8.29 11.43
N GLY A 56 -11.22 7.94 10.61
CA GLY A 56 -11.84 6.61 10.60
C GLY A 56 -10.91 5.50 10.11
N PHE A 57 -10.08 5.77 9.10
CA PHE A 57 -9.09 4.82 8.60
C PHE A 57 -8.07 4.48 9.70
N LEU A 58 -7.50 5.46 10.38
CA LEU A 58 -6.50 5.19 11.42
C LEU A 58 -7.12 4.48 12.64
N ASP A 59 -8.32 4.85 13.06
CA ASP A 59 -8.97 4.23 14.22
C ASP A 59 -9.47 2.80 13.95
N GLN A 60 -10.11 2.57 12.80
CA GLN A 60 -10.73 1.27 12.51
C GLN A 60 -9.83 0.31 11.77
N VAL A 61 -8.96 0.80 10.90
CA VAL A 61 -8.14 -0.04 10.01
C VAL A 61 -6.73 -0.19 10.58
N PHE A 62 -6.08 0.93 10.88
CA PHE A 62 -4.67 0.91 11.28
C PHE A 62 -4.45 0.28 12.66
N LEU A 63 -5.30 0.56 13.65
CA LEU A 63 -5.16 -0.04 14.99
C LEU A 63 -5.58 -1.51 15.08
N ARG A 64 -6.50 -1.92 14.21
CA ARG A 64 -7.14 -3.24 14.32
C ARG A 64 -6.55 -4.25 13.34
N SER A 65 -5.57 -3.86 12.54
CA SER A 65 -4.90 -4.76 11.62
C SER A 65 -4.08 -5.80 12.41
N PRO A 66 -4.25 -7.11 12.16
CA PRO A 66 -3.40 -8.16 12.75
C PRO A 66 -1.91 -7.98 12.41
N GLU A 67 -1.62 -7.32 11.29
CA GLU A 67 -0.27 -6.93 10.84
C GLU A 67 0.27 -5.67 11.55
N SER A 68 -0.53 -5.04 12.41
CA SER A 68 -0.14 -3.88 13.22
C SER A 68 -0.55 -4.06 14.68
N PRO A 69 -0.18 -5.17 15.36
CA PRO A 69 -0.39 -5.29 16.79
C PRO A 69 0.62 -4.37 17.43
N VAL A 70 0.19 -3.13 17.64
CA VAL A 70 0.93 -2.17 18.41
C VAL A 70 1.15 -2.81 19.78
N GLY A 71 2.41 -3.16 20.09
CA GLY A 71 2.76 -4.00 21.23
C GLY A 71 2.17 -3.49 22.55
N GLY A 72 1.96 -4.41 23.50
CA GLY A 72 1.16 -4.23 24.72
C GLY A 72 1.60 -3.19 25.77
N ASN A 73 2.30 -2.12 25.37
CA ASN A 73 2.61 -0.93 26.20
C ASN A 73 2.65 0.38 25.39
N PHE A 74 2.15 0.39 24.14
CA PHE A 74 2.17 1.59 23.31
C PHE A 74 0.93 2.46 23.54
N ALA A 75 0.99 3.72 23.13
CA ALA A 75 -0.08 4.71 23.22
C ALA A 75 -0.81 4.88 21.86
N PRO A 76 -1.65 3.91 21.43
CA PRO A 76 -2.19 3.86 20.07
C PRO A 76 -3.03 5.09 19.72
N ARG A 77 -3.84 5.60 20.66
CA ARG A 77 -4.70 6.77 20.40
C ARG A 77 -3.88 8.04 20.33
N ALA A 78 -2.86 8.17 21.17
CA ALA A 78 -1.90 9.26 21.07
C ALA A 78 -1.18 9.28 19.72
N LEU A 79 -0.74 8.13 19.22
CA LEU A 79 -0.10 8.02 17.91
C LEU A 79 -1.06 8.40 16.78
N ILE A 80 -2.29 7.89 16.78
CA ILE A 80 -3.30 8.28 15.79
C ILE A 80 -3.48 9.79 15.77
N ARG A 81 -3.60 10.42 16.95
CA ARG A 81 -3.76 11.88 17.04
C ARG A 81 -2.58 12.63 16.41
N LEU A 82 -1.35 12.16 16.66
CA LEU A 82 -0.15 12.73 16.04
C LEU A 82 -0.13 12.52 14.52
N VAL A 83 -0.33 11.28 14.07
CA VAL A 83 -0.29 10.90 12.65
C VAL A 83 -1.41 11.59 11.86
N THR A 84 -2.62 11.66 12.40
CA THR A 84 -3.74 12.42 11.82
C THR A 84 -3.37 13.89 11.64
N LYS A 85 -2.76 14.52 12.66
CA LYS A 85 -2.32 15.92 12.57
C LYS A 85 -1.24 16.13 11.50
N ILE A 86 -0.33 15.18 11.33
CA ILE A 86 0.71 15.22 10.28
C ILE A 86 0.08 15.07 8.91
N LEU A 87 -0.73 14.03 8.70
CA LEU A 87 -1.37 13.69 7.43
C LEU A 87 -2.25 14.81 6.89
N LEU A 88 -2.94 15.52 7.79
CA LEU A 88 -3.82 16.63 7.42
C LEU A 88 -3.11 17.98 7.38
N LEU A 89 -1.78 18.02 7.59
CA LEU A 89 -1.01 19.24 7.54
C LEU A 89 -0.57 19.54 6.10
N ALA A 90 -1.09 20.64 5.55
CA ALA A 90 -0.69 21.18 4.24
C ALA A 90 -0.83 20.20 3.06
N VAL A 91 -1.74 19.22 3.16
CA VAL A 91 -2.05 18.27 2.08
C VAL A 91 -2.99 18.90 1.04
N SER A 92 -2.68 18.68 -0.23
CA SER A 92 -3.45 19.15 -1.38
C SER A 92 -4.62 18.21 -1.69
N THR A 93 -5.75 18.78 -2.10
CA THR A 93 -6.84 18.00 -2.68
C THR A 93 -6.58 17.68 -4.15
N ALA A 94 -7.29 16.68 -4.70
CA ALA A 94 -7.09 16.20 -6.08
C ALA A 94 -7.39 17.28 -7.13
N ASP A 95 -8.37 18.15 -6.90
CA ASP A 95 -8.69 19.29 -7.75
C ASP A 95 -7.60 20.36 -7.71
N GLU A 96 -7.09 20.69 -6.52
CA GLU A 96 -5.97 21.61 -6.34
C GLU A 96 -4.70 21.09 -7.04
N GLU A 97 -4.43 19.79 -6.98
CA GLU A 97 -3.32 19.14 -7.70
C GLU A 97 -3.52 19.19 -9.21
N ARG A 98 -4.73 18.85 -9.70
CA ARG A 98 -5.06 18.84 -11.13
C ARG A 98 -4.72 20.18 -11.79
N ASP A 99 -5.02 21.29 -11.11
CA ASP A 99 -4.76 22.63 -11.62
C ASP A 99 -3.25 22.96 -11.68
N ARG A 100 -2.41 22.24 -10.92
CA ARG A 100 -0.94 22.37 -10.88
C ARG A 100 -0.18 21.32 -11.68
N LEU A 101 -0.83 20.25 -12.17
CA LEU A 101 -0.18 19.16 -12.90
C LEU A 101 0.72 19.55 -14.09
N PRO A 102 0.57 20.73 -14.75
CA PRO A 102 1.57 21.18 -15.72
C PRO A 102 2.98 21.41 -15.13
N GLN A 103 3.11 21.53 -13.81
CA GLN A 103 4.38 21.70 -13.12
C GLN A 103 5.13 20.37 -12.98
N PRO A 104 6.47 20.36 -13.08
CA PRO A 104 7.25 19.15 -12.86
C PRO A 104 7.18 18.70 -11.40
N ALA A 105 7.40 17.40 -11.17
CA ALA A 105 7.56 16.86 -9.83
C ALA A 105 8.73 17.53 -9.09
N LYS A 106 8.64 17.59 -7.76
CA LYS A 106 9.73 18.13 -6.95
C LYS A 106 10.94 17.20 -6.98
N SER A 107 12.13 17.77 -6.86
CA SER A 107 13.36 16.96 -6.72
C SER A 107 13.35 16.18 -5.41
N ALA A 108 14.08 15.05 -5.36
CA ALA A 108 14.18 14.24 -4.15
C ALA A 108 14.65 15.06 -2.92
N ALA A 109 15.60 15.97 -3.10
CA ALA A 109 16.08 16.85 -2.03
C ALA A 109 14.99 17.83 -1.55
N ALA A 110 14.21 18.40 -2.47
CA ALA A 110 13.10 19.28 -2.12
C ALA A 110 11.98 18.53 -1.38
N LEU A 111 11.71 17.28 -1.77
CA LEU A 111 10.74 16.42 -1.09
C LEU A 111 11.18 16.08 0.34
N VAL A 112 12.44 15.70 0.54
CA VAL A 112 12.97 15.45 1.89
C VAL A 112 12.90 16.70 2.76
N ALA A 113 13.21 17.88 2.21
CA ALA A 113 13.09 19.14 2.94
C ALA A 113 11.62 19.45 3.31
N GLN A 114 10.68 19.23 2.40
CA GLN A 114 9.23 19.37 2.65
C GLN A 114 8.78 18.41 3.76
N ASP A 115 9.12 17.13 3.65
CA ASP A 115 8.76 16.09 4.62
C ASP A 115 9.29 16.41 6.02
N LYS A 116 10.56 16.83 6.13
CA LYS A 116 11.18 17.27 7.39
C LYS A 116 10.40 18.44 8.00
N ALA A 117 10.04 19.44 7.19
CA ALA A 117 9.31 20.62 7.65
C ALA A 117 7.92 20.27 8.18
N ILE A 118 7.18 19.42 7.44
CA ILE A 118 5.84 18.94 7.82
C ILE A 118 5.92 18.11 9.10
N LEU A 119 6.84 17.15 9.18
CA LEU A 119 7.02 16.31 10.37
C LEU A 119 7.35 17.16 11.59
N ALA A 120 8.31 18.08 11.46
CA ALA A 120 8.71 18.96 12.54
C ALA A 120 7.53 19.80 13.03
N GLN A 121 6.72 20.35 12.12
CA GLN A 121 5.53 21.12 12.48
C GLN A 121 4.45 20.26 13.14
N GLY A 122 4.19 19.05 12.64
CA GLY A 122 3.21 18.14 13.23
C GLY A 122 3.58 17.75 14.67
N VAL A 123 4.85 17.39 14.91
CA VAL A 123 5.37 17.08 16.25
C VAL A 123 5.31 18.30 17.17
N ARG A 124 5.69 19.49 16.69
CA ARG A 124 5.56 20.76 17.44
C ARG A 124 4.13 20.99 17.90
N ASN A 125 3.18 20.89 16.98
CA ASN A 125 1.75 21.10 17.25
C ASN A 125 1.22 20.10 18.27
N TYR A 126 1.62 18.82 18.16
CA TYR A 126 1.23 17.79 19.11
C TYR A 126 1.81 18.04 20.51
N ALA A 127 3.12 18.32 20.60
CA ALA A 127 3.81 18.54 21.86
C ALA A 127 3.29 19.78 22.62
N ALA A 128 2.97 20.87 21.90
CA ALA A 128 2.40 22.07 22.52
C ALA A 128 1.06 21.78 23.23
N ILE A 129 0.20 20.98 22.62
CA ILE A 129 -1.10 20.59 23.19
C ILE A 129 -0.90 19.67 24.40
N GLY A 130 -0.01 18.68 24.28
CA GLY A 130 0.31 17.77 25.37
C GLY A 130 0.87 18.50 26.60
N GLN A 131 1.80 19.43 26.41
CA GLN A 131 2.38 20.23 27.49
C GLN A 131 1.38 21.18 28.15
N ALA A 132 0.46 21.79 27.39
CA ALA A 132 -0.62 22.61 27.94
C ALA A 132 -1.60 21.77 28.79
N THR A 133 -1.95 20.57 28.31
CA THR A 133 -2.87 19.66 29.02
C THR A 133 -2.28 19.14 30.33
N LEU A 134 -0.97 18.83 30.34
CA LEU A 134 -0.25 18.41 31.55
C LEU A 134 -0.13 19.52 32.60
N ARG A 135 -0.03 20.79 32.17
CA ARG A 135 0.04 21.95 33.09
C ARG A 135 -1.32 22.33 33.68
N ALA A 136 -2.42 21.98 33.02
CA ALA A 136 -3.76 22.38 33.43
C ALA A 136 -4.44 21.40 34.42
N ASN A 137 -3.97 20.15 34.51
CA ASN A 137 -4.61 19.11 35.31
C ASN A 137 -3.79 18.75 36.55
N ASP A 138 -4.06 19.42 37.68
CA ASP A 138 -3.74 18.87 39.00
C ASP A 138 -4.77 17.76 39.32
N VAL A 139 -4.28 16.52 39.35
CA VAL A 139 -4.93 15.33 39.92
C VAL A 139 -6.27 14.89 39.28
N ARG A 140 -6.18 14.27 38.10
CA ARG A 140 -6.91 13.05 37.69
C ARG A 140 -6.26 12.49 36.42
N LEU A 141 -5.53 11.39 36.56
CA LEU A 141 -4.88 10.69 35.44
C LEU A 141 -5.94 9.99 34.59
N SER A 142 -6.37 10.63 33.50
CA SER A 142 -7.13 9.95 32.45
C SER A 142 -6.19 9.10 31.59
N VAL A 143 -6.70 8.02 31.01
CA VAL A 143 -5.94 7.12 30.12
C VAL A 143 -5.31 7.90 28.95
N ASP A 144 -6.04 8.87 28.39
CA ASP A 144 -5.55 9.73 27.31
C ASP A 144 -4.34 10.60 27.70
N VAL A 145 -4.31 11.12 28.93
CA VAL A 145 -3.17 11.90 29.43
C VAL A 145 -1.95 11.01 29.64
N SER A 146 -2.16 9.76 30.09
CA SER A 146 -1.08 8.77 30.24
C SER A 146 -0.49 8.37 28.90
N GLU A 147 -1.32 8.05 27.91
CA GLU A 147 -0.90 7.74 26.53
C GLU A 147 -0.15 8.92 25.88
N GLY A 148 -0.66 10.14 26.06
CA GLY A 148 -0.02 11.35 25.53
C GLY A 148 1.39 11.55 26.08
N ALA A 149 1.59 11.35 27.39
CA ALA A 149 2.89 11.44 28.03
C ALA A 149 3.85 10.33 27.56
N GLN A 150 3.37 9.09 27.40
CA GLN A 150 4.17 7.98 26.87
C GLN A 150 4.70 8.28 25.46
N LEU A 151 3.83 8.74 24.54
CA LEU A 151 4.25 9.08 23.18
C LEU A 151 5.26 10.24 23.17
N LEU A 152 5.08 11.28 24.00
CA LEU A 152 6.07 12.34 24.13
C LEU A 152 7.42 11.82 24.64
N GLY A 153 7.42 10.84 25.54
CA GLY A 153 8.63 10.15 25.98
C GLY A 153 9.35 9.40 24.85
N GLU A 154 8.61 8.67 24.01
CA GLU A 154 9.15 8.00 22.82
C GLU A 154 9.73 8.98 21.80
N LEU A 155 9.02 10.09 21.53
CA LEU A 155 9.51 11.15 20.63
C LEU A 155 10.80 11.79 21.15
N ASN A 156 10.92 12.02 22.46
CA ASN A 156 12.16 12.52 23.05
C ASN A 156 13.30 11.48 22.95
N ARG A 157 13.01 10.19 23.14
CA ARG A 157 14.00 9.12 22.95
C ARG A 157 14.51 9.08 21.50
N LEU A 158 13.59 9.16 20.53
CA LEU A 158 13.91 9.22 19.11
C LEU A 158 14.77 10.46 18.78
N ALA A 159 14.32 11.65 19.21
CA ALA A 159 15.01 12.92 19.00
C ALA A 159 16.43 12.97 19.57
N ASN A 160 16.66 12.28 20.69
CA ASN A 160 17.95 12.27 21.38
C ASN A 160 18.78 11.02 21.08
N ARG A 161 18.35 10.16 20.14
CA ARG A 161 19.01 8.89 19.82
C ARG A 161 19.30 8.05 21.07
N GLY A 162 18.38 8.09 22.04
CA GLY A 162 18.45 7.33 23.30
C GLY A 162 19.00 8.01 24.53
N VAL A 163 19.43 9.27 24.45
CA VAL A 163 19.82 10.05 25.63
C VAL A 163 18.58 10.75 26.22
N PHE A 164 18.37 10.70 27.53
CA PHE A 164 17.21 11.34 28.12
C PHE A 164 17.47 12.84 28.35
N LEU A 165 17.03 13.69 27.42
CA LEU A 165 17.02 15.15 27.54
C LEU A 165 15.64 15.69 27.17
N GLN A 166 15.02 16.46 28.06
CA GLN A 166 13.77 17.15 27.74
C GLN A 166 14.03 18.36 26.84
N ARG A 167 13.35 18.42 25.71
CA ARG A 167 13.43 19.54 24.75
C ARG A 167 12.21 20.45 24.84
N SER A 168 12.37 21.71 24.42
CA SER A 168 11.21 22.55 24.11
C SER A 168 10.38 21.92 22.98
N SER A 169 9.10 22.28 22.85
CA SER A 169 8.26 21.75 21.78
C SER A 169 8.82 22.04 20.38
N ALA A 170 9.36 23.26 20.19
CA ALA A 170 9.99 23.69 18.94
C ALA A 170 11.23 22.85 18.59
N ASP A 171 12.12 22.67 19.56
CA ASP A 171 13.36 21.90 19.40
C ASP A 171 13.11 20.40 19.26
N LEU A 172 12.03 19.89 19.88
CA LEU A 172 11.63 18.49 19.77
C LEU A 172 11.21 18.16 18.33
N GLY A 173 10.39 19.00 17.69
CA GLY A 173 9.92 18.73 16.33
C GLY A 173 11.05 18.65 15.31
N LEU A 174 11.99 19.61 15.34
CA LEU A 174 13.16 19.59 14.45
C LEU A 174 14.04 18.36 14.71
N ALA A 175 14.32 18.06 15.98
CA ALA A 175 15.17 16.92 16.34
C ALA A 175 14.54 15.57 15.98
N VAL A 176 13.21 15.41 16.09
CA VAL A 176 12.51 14.22 15.59
C VAL A 176 12.63 14.13 14.07
N ALA A 177 12.43 15.24 13.34
CA ALA A 177 12.53 15.23 11.88
C ALA A 177 13.94 14.85 11.40
N ASP A 178 14.98 15.40 12.02
CA ASP A 178 16.36 15.04 11.71
C ASP A 178 16.66 13.58 12.12
N ALA A 179 16.19 13.11 13.27
CA ALA A 179 16.34 11.72 13.66
C ALA A 179 15.66 10.76 12.65
N VAL A 180 14.48 11.12 12.14
CA VAL A 180 13.72 10.30 11.18
C VAL A 180 14.37 10.32 9.80
N PHE A 181 14.92 11.43 9.32
CA PHE A 181 15.41 11.53 7.94
C PHE A 181 16.94 11.44 7.80
N ASP A 182 17.69 11.66 8.88
CA ASP A 182 19.16 11.62 8.91
C ASP A 182 19.68 10.39 9.69
N GLU A 183 18.88 9.33 9.82
CA GLU A 183 19.39 8.07 10.38
C GLU A 183 20.59 7.58 9.54
N PRO A 184 21.73 7.24 10.17
CA PRO A 184 22.71 6.42 9.50
C PRO A 184 22.10 5.04 9.24
N SER A 185 22.32 4.49 8.05
CA SER A 185 21.99 3.10 7.71
C SER A 185 22.85 2.14 8.55
N LEU A 186 22.52 1.99 9.84
CA LEU A 186 23.18 1.03 10.71
C LEU A 186 22.60 -0.36 10.43
N PRO A 187 23.45 -1.39 10.30
CA PRO A 187 22.97 -2.77 10.22
C PRO A 187 22.08 -3.09 11.43
N VAL A 188 20.93 -3.72 11.16
CA VAL A 188 19.87 -4.06 12.14
C VAL A 188 20.40 -4.74 13.41
N VAL A 189 21.54 -5.43 13.31
CA VAL A 189 22.22 -6.12 14.41
C VAL A 189 22.75 -5.16 15.50
N ALA A 190 23.06 -3.91 15.16
CA ALA A 190 23.62 -2.93 16.11
C ALA A 190 22.55 -2.19 16.95
N LEU A 191 21.29 -2.13 16.50
CA LEU A 191 20.20 -1.48 17.25
C LEU A 191 19.60 -2.37 18.35
N ARG A 192 19.74 -3.70 18.25
CA ARG A 192 19.24 -4.61 19.29
C ARG A 192 20.15 -4.71 20.52
N SER A 193 21.41 -4.26 20.41
CA SER A 193 22.41 -4.38 21.48
C SER A 193 22.59 -3.11 22.33
N THR A 194 22.03 -1.98 21.93
CA THR A 194 22.00 -0.75 22.73
C THR A 194 20.55 -0.38 23.00
N GLY A 195 20.06 -0.66 24.21
CA GLY A 195 18.70 -0.35 24.66
C GLY A 195 18.36 1.14 24.77
N GLY A 196 18.76 1.94 23.78
CA GLY A 196 18.55 3.39 23.70
C GLY A 196 17.81 3.86 22.43
N GLY A 197 17.56 3.04 21.41
CA GLY A 197 16.73 3.49 20.28
C GLY A 197 15.26 3.68 20.67
N GLY A 198 14.58 4.73 20.20
CA GLY A 198 13.11 4.74 20.15
C GLY A 198 12.60 3.59 19.27
N ASP A 199 11.34 3.20 19.42
CA ASP A 199 10.78 2.07 18.65
C ASP A 199 11.01 2.28 17.13
N PRO A 200 11.73 1.38 16.43
CA PRO A 200 11.95 1.45 14.99
C PRO A 200 10.66 1.51 14.16
N SER A 201 9.53 1.04 14.71
CA SER A 201 8.20 1.16 14.09
C SER A 201 7.70 2.61 14.04
N LEU A 202 8.07 3.44 15.01
CA LEU A 202 7.61 4.83 15.13
C LEU A 202 8.23 5.72 14.05
N ALA A 203 9.55 5.66 13.88
CA ALA A 203 10.23 6.47 12.86
C ALA A 203 9.70 6.16 11.45
N GLN A 204 9.48 4.87 11.15
CA GLN A 204 8.95 4.43 9.88
C GLN A 204 7.49 4.84 9.67
N THR A 205 6.66 4.75 10.72
CA THR A 205 5.28 5.26 10.70
C THR A 205 5.25 6.76 10.42
N LEU A 206 6.17 7.54 11.01
CA LEU A 206 6.27 8.98 10.76
C LEU A 206 6.72 9.31 9.34
N ARG A 207 7.66 8.53 8.76
CA ARG A 207 8.04 8.65 7.33
C ARG A 207 6.86 8.37 6.42
N TRP A 208 6.12 7.31 6.68
CA TRP A 208 4.92 6.95 5.93
C TRP A 208 3.84 8.04 6.04
N ALA A 209 3.63 8.60 7.23
CA ALA A 209 2.68 9.68 7.42
C ALA A 209 3.00 10.91 6.57
N VAL A 210 4.27 11.31 6.45
CA VAL A 210 4.64 12.46 5.59
C VAL A 210 4.70 12.12 4.11
N LEU A 211 5.02 10.88 3.72
CA LEU A 211 4.86 10.41 2.32
C LEU A 211 3.45 10.71 1.80
N LEU A 212 2.44 10.42 2.62
CA LEU A 212 1.03 10.64 2.31
C LEU A 212 0.58 12.12 2.39
N THR A 213 1.47 13.06 2.68
CA THR A 213 1.20 14.50 2.56
C THR A 213 1.63 15.08 1.22
N ARG A 214 2.39 14.30 0.42
CA ARG A 214 2.88 14.72 -0.89
C ARG A 214 1.74 14.72 -1.93
N ASP A 215 1.92 15.51 -2.98
CA ASP A 215 1.03 15.48 -4.15
C ASP A 215 1.18 14.12 -4.86
N ARG A 216 0.12 13.60 -5.50
CA ARG A 216 0.15 12.27 -6.16
C ARG A 216 1.22 12.16 -7.23
N ARG A 217 1.52 13.28 -7.91
CA ARG A 217 2.62 13.36 -8.87
C ARG A 217 3.98 13.06 -8.24
N ASP A 218 4.25 13.61 -7.05
CA ASP A 218 5.51 13.42 -6.33
C ASP A 218 5.62 11.98 -5.79
N ILE A 219 4.50 11.37 -5.36
CA ILE A 219 4.43 9.96 -4.98
C ILE A 219 4.72 9.06 -6.18
N LEU A 220 4.09 9.33 -7.33
CA LEU A 220 4.34 8.62 -8.58
C LEU A 220 5.81 8.73 -9.03
N ASP A 221 6.38 9.94 -9.00
CA ASP A 221 7.77 10.16 -9.38
C ASP A 221 8.73 9.39 -8.46
N THR A 222 8.41 9.27 -7.18
CA THR A 222 9.18 8.45 -6.24
C THR A 222 9.06 6.95 -6.57
N LEU A 223 7.87 6.45 -6.91
CA LEU A 223 7.65 5.07 -7.36
C LEU A 223 8.45 4.75 -8.62
N ILE A 224 8.34 5.59 -9.66
CA ILE A 224 9.11 5.46 -10.90
C ILE A 224 10.61 5.50 -10.60
N GLY A 225 11.04 6.37 -9.70
CA GLY A 225 12.44 6.44 -9.28
C GLY A 225 12.95 5.16 -8.63
N TYR A 226 12.09 4.40 -7.93
CA TYR A 226 12.50 3.14 -7.30
C TYR A 226 12.44 1.93 -8.22
N TYR A 227 11.37 1.79 -9.00
CA TYR A 227 11.10 0.56 -9.74
C TYR A 227 11.08 0.74 -11.26
N GLY A 228 11.02 1.96 -11.75
CA GLY A 228 10.96 2.27 -13.18
C GLY A 228 12.32 2.19 -13.87
N LEU A 229 12.32 2.52 -15.17
CA LEU A 229 13.53 2.60 -15.99
C LEU A 229 14.37 3.83 -15.61
N SER A 230 15.66 3.63 -15.31
CA SER A 230 16.60 4.73 -15.08
C SER A 230 17.05 5.35 -16.41
N ALA A 231 16.98 6.68 -16.53
CA ALA A 231 17.31 7.43 -17.75
C ALA A 231 18.78 7.31 -18.23
N GLY A 232 19.67 6.65 -17.47
CA GLY A 232 21.08 6.43 -17.80
C GLY A 232 21.42 5.00 -18.21
N GLU A 233 20.46 4.08 -18.21
CA GLU A 233 20.65 2.66 -18.49
C GLU A 233 20.09 2.33 -19.88
N GLN A 234 20.78 2.82 -20.91
CA GLN A 234 20.47 2.57 -22.32
C GLN A 234 21.08 1.27 -22.85
N ASP A 235 21.54 0.37 -21.98
CA ASP A 235 21.97 -0.96 -22.38
C ASP A 235 20.79 -1.92 -22.22
N ASP A 236 20.59 -2.82 -23.19
CA ASP A 236 19.44 -3.74 -23.29
C ASP A 236 19.31 -4.72 -22.11
N LYS A 237 20.20 -4.63 -21.11
CA LYS A 237 20.43 -5.55 -20.00
C LYS A 237 19.83 -5.12 -18.66
N SER A 238 19.54 -3.82 -18.44
CA SER A 238 18.87 -3.33 -17.23
C SER A 238 17.56 -2.64 -17.59
N ARG A 239 16.45 -3.32 -17.26
CA ARG A 239 15.09 -2.84 -17.49
C ARG A 239 14.37 -2.74 -16.15
N GLY A 240 13.52 -1.72 -15.99
CA GLY A 240 12.63 -1.56 -14.85
C GLY A 240 11.17 -1.80 -15.25
N ILE A 241 10.25 -1.49 -14.33
CA ILE A 241 8.81 -1.51 -14.60
C ILE A 241 8.48 -0.45 -15.66
N SER A 242 7.84 -0.88 -16.75
CA SER A 242 7.45 -0.01 -17.86
C SER A 242 5.99 0.41 -17.80
N ALA A 243 5.14 -0.32 -17.06
CA ALA A 243 3.78 0.10 -16.74
C ALA A 243 3.42 -0.15 -15.27
N PHE A 244 2.72 0.80 -14.66
CA PHE A 244 2.16 0.65 -13.32
C PHE A 244 0.63 0.60 -13.42
N SER A 245 0.00 -0.19 -12.55
CA SER A 245 -1.45 -0.28 -12.43
C SER A 245 -1.95 0.27 -11.08
N PRO A 246 -1.96 1.60 -10.86
CA PRO A 246 -2.45 2.18 -9.61
C PRO A 246 -3.88 1.78 -9.30
N SER A 247 -4.14 1.39 -8.06
CA SER A 247 -5.46 1.01 -7.57
C SER A 247 -6.03 2.11 -6.71
N LEU A 248 -7.10 2.76 -7.16
CA LEU A 248 -7.81 3.71 -6.31
C LEU A 248 -8.74 2.93 -5.37
N VAL A 249 -9.04 3.50 -4.20
CA VAL A 249 -9.97 2.93 -3.22
C VAL A 249 -11.04 3.95 -2.83
N ASP A 250 -12.23 3.48 -2.46
CA ASP A 250 -13.32 4.34 -1.97
C ASP A 250 -13.81 3.80 -0.62
N PHE A 251 -13.28 4.38 0.44
CA PHE A 251 -13.54 3.97 1.83
C PHE A 251 -14.56 4.86 2.55
N GLU A 252 -15.04 5.94 1.92
CA GLU A 252 -15.77 7.03 2.60
C GLU A 252 -16.94 6.54 3.46
N TYR A 253 -17.68 5.54 2.99
CA TYR A 253 -18.96 5.15 3.58
C TYR A 253 -18.83 4.06 4.65
N TRP A 254 -17.64 3.48 4.82
CA TRP A 254 -17.43 2.31 5.68
C TRP A 254 -17.00 2.66 7.10
N PHE A 255 -16.53 3.89 7.33
CA PHE A 255 -16.04 4.31 8.65
C PHE A 255 -17.10 4.99 9.52
N THR A 256 -16.99 4.74 10.83
CA THR A 256 -17.79 5.29 11.92
C THR A 256 -17.32 6.68 12.35
N GLU A 257 -16.25 7.20 11.75
CA GLU A 257 -15.88 8.61 11.86
C GLU A 257 -16.15 9.33 10.55
N LYS A 258 -16.57 10.60 10.63
CA LYS A 258 -16.84 11.39 9.44
C LYS A 258 -15.51 11.71 8.78
N ALA A 259 -15.52 11.74 7.45
CA ALA A 259 -14.38 12.25 6.70
C ALA A 259 -14.00 13.66 7.14
N GLN A 260 -12.70 13.94 7.09
CA GLN A 260 -12.16 15.28 7.26
C GLN A 260 -12.75 16.24 6.22
N ALA A 261 -12.83 17.53 6.57
CA ALA A 261 -13.44 18.54 5.70
C ALA A 261 -12.76 18.66 4.33
N ARG A 262 -11.43 18.47 4.28
CA ARG A 262 -10.62 18.51 3.06
C ARG A 262 -10.37 17.10 2.51
N MET A 263 -11.44 16.40 2.17
CA MET A 263 -11.37 15.11 1.46
C MET A 263 -11.66 15.35 -0.03
N SER A 264 -10.85 14.73 -0.90
CA SER A 264 -11.03 14.77 -2.34
C SER A 264 -12.22 13.92 -2.77
N SER A 265 -13.07 14.45 -3.64
CA SER A 265 -14.20 13.67 -4.15
C SER A 265 -13.72 12.50 -5.01
N GLN A 266 -14.52 11.43 -5.11
CA GLN A 266 -14.22 10.31 -6.01
C GLN A 266 -14.01 10.77 -7.47
N GLN A 267 -14.71 11.83 -7.92
CA GLN A 267 -14.54 12.36 -9.26
C GLN A 267 -13.18 13.03 -9.43
N ASP A 268 -12.79 13.88 -8.48
CA ASP A 268 -11.53 14.62 -8.59
C ASP A 268 -10.33 13.67 -8.53
N GLN A 269 -10.41 12.62 -7.71
CA GLN A 269 -9.42 11.55 -7.68
C GLN A 269 -9.31 10.82 -9.04
N ILE A 270 -10.44 10.51 -9.68
CA ILE A 270 -10.46 9.90 -11.02
C ILE A 270 -9.84 10.87 -12.05
N ASP A 271 -10.20 12.15 -11.99
CA ASP A 271 -9.77 13.15 -12.96
C ASP A 271 -8.26 13.45 -12.87
N VAL A 272 -7.72 13.59 -11.65
CA VAL A 272 -6.28 13.84 -11.46
C VAL A 272 -5.44 12.64 -11.92
N MET A 273 -5.88 11.41 -11.63
CA MET A 273 -5.17 10.19 -12.04
C MET A 273 -5.27 9.94 -13.55
N SER A 274 -6.41 10.25 -14.17
CA SER A 274 -6.55 10.23 -15.63
C SER A 274 -5.62 11.25 -16.30
N ARG A 275 -5.51 12.46 -15.73
CA ARG A 275 -4.62 13.50 -16.25
C ARG A 275 -3.16 13.11 -16.09
N LEU A 276 -2.78 12.52 -14.96
CA LEU A 276 -1.43 11.97 -14.76
C LEU A 276 -1.09 10.90 -15.81
N ALA A 277 -2.02 10.01 -16.13
CA ALA A 277 -1.82 8.98 -17.14
C ALA A 277 -1.52 9.55 -18.53
N LEU A 278 -2.12 10.69 -18.90
CA LEU A 278 -1.84 11.35 -20.18
C LEU A 278 -0.52 12.14 -20.20
N LEU A 279 -0.07 12.63 -19.04
CA LEU A 279 1.09 13.51 -18.92
C LEU A 279 2.39 12.75 -18.70
N GLU A 280 2.35 11.57 -18.09
CA GLU A 280 3.55 10.77 -17.84
C GLU A 280 4.08 10.17 -19.14
N ARG A 281 5.39 10.28 -19.38
CA ARG A 281 6.04 9.83 -20.62
C ARG A 281 7.17 8.83 -20.40
N ARG A 282 7.57 8.60 -19.14
CA ARG A 282 8.60 7.62 -18.76
C ARG A 282 8.02 6.22 -18.52
N THR A 283 6.72 6.12 -18.25
CA THR A 283 6.00 4.88 -17.97
C THR A 283 4.53 5.01 -18.41
N VAL A 284 3.81 3.89 -18.44
CA VAL A 284 2.36 3.85 -18.69
C VAL A 284 1.62 3.66 -17.38
N LEU A 285 0.55 4.44 -17.17
CA LEU A 285 -0.35 4.27 -16.02
C LEU A 285 -1.66 3.62 -16.45
N LEU A 286 -1.95 2.45 -15.88
CA LEU A 286 -3.14 1.63 -16.14
C LEU A 286 -4.03 1.63 -14.89
N ASN A 287 -4.71 2.75 -14.64
CA ASN A 287 -5.43 2.97 -13.37
C ASN A 287 -6.65 2.04 -13.20
N PHE A 288 -6.93 1.61 -11.95
CA PHE A 288 -8.15 0.90 -11.57
C PHE A 288 -9.11 1.82 -10.81
N ALA A 289 -10.38 1.85 -11.24
CA ALA A 289 -11.38 2.79 -10.75
C ALA A 289 -11.97 2.29 -9.42
N PRO A 290 -12.17 3.16 -8.41
CA PRO A 290 -12.56 2.73 -7.08
C PRO A 290 -14.07 2.51 -6.98
N PHE A 291 -14.55 1.25 -6.96
CA PHE A 291 -15.98 0.98 -6.81
C PHE A 291 -16.33 0.60 -5.37
N CYS A 292 -17.18 1.41 -4.74
CA CYS A 292 -17.78 1.13 -3.44
C CYS A 292 -19.25 0.71 -3.59
N PRO A 293 -19.61 -0.56 -3.32
CA PRO A 293 -20.99 -1.01 -3.48
C PRO A 293 -21.95 -0.42 -2.44
N LEU A 294 -21.46 -0.04 -1.24
CA LEU A 294 -22.26 0.67 -0.26
C LEU A 294 -22.62 2.09 -0.73
N ARG A 295 -21.66 2.80 -1.34
CA ARG A 295 -21.95 4.10 -1.99
C ARG A 295 -22.96 3.93 -3.10
N ALA A 296 -22.77 2.96 -3.99
CA ALA A 296 -23.72 2.70 -5.07
C ALA A 296 -25.12 2.34 -4.55
N ALA A 297 -25.22 1.63 -3.43
CA ALA A 297 -26.51 1.26 -2.84
C ALA A 297 -27.25 2.45 -2.23
N ILE A 298 -26.54 3.51 -1.84
CA ILE A 298 -27.07 4.71 -1.17
C ILE A 298 -27.29 5.86 -2.18
N ASP A 299 -26.27 6.16 -2.96
CA ASP A 299 -26.26 7.28 -3.91
C ASP A 299 -26.86 6.89 -5.28
N GLY A 300 -27.08 5.58 -5.49
CA GLY A 300 -27.71 5.04 -6.69
C GLY A 300 -26.80 4.99 -7.92
N ASP A 301 -27.43 4.99 -9.09
CA ASP A 301 -26.79 4.70 -10.38
C ASP A 301 -25.72 5.74 -10.80
N GLY A 302 -25.69 6.92 -10.17
CA GLY A 302 -24.64 7.92 -10.39
C GLY A 302 -23.23 7.37 -10.15
N VAL A 303 -23.07 6.45 -9.19
CA VAL A 303 -21.78 5.79 -8.92
C VAL A 303 -21.37 4.88 -10.08
N HIS A 304 -22.28 4.06 -10.61
CA HIS A 304 -22.02 3.21 -11.77
C HIS A 304 -21.63 4.04 -12.99
N ARG A 305 -22.36 5.13 -13.27
CA ARG A 305 -22.04 6.03 -14.41
C ARG A 305 -20.65 6.64 -14.27
N ARG A 306 -20.24 7.01 -13.06
CA ARG A 306 -18.89 7.55 -12.80
C ARG A 306 -17.81 6.54 -13.12
N ILE A 307 -17.93 5.32 -12.62
CA ILE A 307 -16.94 4.25 -12.85
C ILE A 307 -16.89 3.86 -14.32
N ARG A 308 -18.05 3.73 -14.98
CA ARG A 308 -18.10 3.46 -16.43
C ARG A 308 -17.44 4.57 -17.24
N LYS A 309 -17.69 5.84 -16.91
CA LYS A 309 -17.02 6.97 -17.58
C LYS A 309 -15.49 6.89 -17.41
N ALA A 310 -15.00 6.58 -16.20
CA ALA A 310 -13.58 6.45 -15.95
C ALA A 310 -12.92 5.43 -16.92
N ILE A 311 -13.59 4.28 -17.11
CA ILE A 311 -13.09 3.18 -17.94
C ILE A 311 -13.27 3.46 -19.45
N LEU A 312 -14.42 4.01 -19.83
CA LEU A 312 -14.75 4.24 -21.24
C LEU A 312 -13.95 5.40 -21.85
N THR A 313 -13.64 6.43 -21.06
CA THR A 313 -13.10 7.69 -21.63
C THR A 313 -11.95 8.32 -20.84
N GLN A 314 -11.55 7.76 -19.69
CA GLN A 314 -10.53 8.39 -18.83
C GLN A 314 -9.30 7.50 -18.60
N GLY A 315 -9.13 6.44 -19.40
CA GLY A 315 -7.92 5.62 -19.38
C GLY A 315 -7.81 4.63 -18.23
N PHE A 316 -8.90 4.40 -17.49
CA PHE A 316 -8.91 3.36 -16.47
C PHE A 316 -9.07 1.99 -17.11
N VAL A 317 -8.21 1.05 -16.73
CA VAL A 317 -8.17 -0.30 -17.31
C VAL A 317 -9.16 -1.26 -16.65
N GLY A 318 -9.55 -0.99 -15.40
CA GLY A 318 -10.37 -1.92 -14.61
C GLY A 318 -11.04 -1.29 -13.40
N VAL A 319 -11.65 -2.13 -12.55
CA VAL A 319 -12.34 -1.74 -11.31
C VAL A 319 -11.64 -2.32 -10.09
N LYS A 320 -11.32 -1.53 -9.07
CA LYS A 320 -10.87 -2.00 -7.76
C LYS A 320 -12.04 -2.06 -6.79
N ILE A 321 -12.16 -3.17 -6.06
CA ILE A 321 -13.06 -3.30 -4.91
C ILE A 321 -12.29 -3.79 -3.68
N TYR A 322 -12.84 -3.52 -2.48
CA TYR A 322 -12.15 -3.79 -1.21
C TYR A 322 -13.07 -4.46 -0.18
N PRO A 323 -13.31 -5.78 -0.30
CA PRO A 323 -14.17 -6.53 0.62
C PRO A 323 -13.88 -6.37 2.13
N PRO A 324 -12.62 -6.22 2.60
CA PRO A 324 -12.34 -6.02 4.03
C PRO A 324 -13.05 -4.83 4.68
N MET A 325 -13.53 -3.86 3.87
CA MET A 325 -14.34 -2.75 4.36
C MET A 325 -15.69 -3.19 4.93
N GLY A 326 -16.08 -4.45 4.75
CA GLY A 326 -17.24 -5.05 5.40
C GLY A 326 -18.32 -5.54 4.44
N PHE A 327 -17.93 -6.05 3.28
CA PHE A 327 -18.83 -6.74 2.37
C PHE A 327 -18.11 -7.93 1.74
N LYS A 328 -18.85 -9.00 1.42
CA LYS A 328 -18.35 -10.13 0.64
C LYS A 328 -18.47 -9.85 -0.87
N PRO A 329 -17.68 -10.50 -1.73
CA PRO A 329 -17.86 -10.44 -3.19
C PRO A 329 -19.32 -10.71 -3.60
N ILE A 330 -20.00 -11.63 -2.93
CA ILE A 330 -21.44 -11.82 -3.07
C ILE A 330 -22.03 -12.48 -1.81
N GLY A 331 -23.34 -12.41 -1.62
CA GLY A 331 -24.03 -13.07 -0.51
C GLY A 331 -24.10 -12.21 0.75
N ASN A 332 -24.20 -10.90 0.58
CA ASN A 332 -24.21 -9.92 1.66
C ASN A 332 -25.51 -9.92 2.48
N SER A 333 -26.60 -10.48 1.95
CA SER A 333 -27.88 -10.58 2.67
C SER A 333 -27.79 -11.39 3.98
N SER A 334 -26.90 -12.38 4.03
CA SER A 334 -26.62 -13.20 5.21
C SER A 334 -25.25 -12.88 5.81
N ASN A 335 -24.61 -11.78 5.40
CA ASN A 335 -23.29 -11.43 5.87
C ASN A 335 -23.36 -10.84 7.29
N GLN A 336 -23.04 -11.68 8.27
CA GLN A 336 -22.94 -11.27 9.68
C GLN A 336 -21.83 -10.25 9.93
N ARG A 337 -20.87 -10.12 9.01
CA ARG A 337 -19.74 -9.17 9.04
C ARG A 337 -19.97 -7.98 8.12
N LEU A 338 -21.23 -7.72 7.76
CA LEU A 338 -21.59 -6.56 6.99
C LEU A 338 -21.35 -5.32 7.83
N MET A 339 -20.43 -4.46 7.38
CA MET A 339 -20.25 -3.15 8.00
C MET A 339 -20.95 -2.09 7.16
N GLY A 340 -21.41 -1.06 7.85
CA GLY A 340 -21.66 0.24 7.25
C GLY A 340 -21.25 1.23 8.31
N GLY A 341 -20.52 2.27 7.92
CA GLY A 341 -20.08 3.30 8.85
C GLY A 341 -21.27 4.10 9.38
N PHE A 342 -21.19 5.43 9.30
CA PHE A 342 -22.39 6.25 9.50
C PHE A 342 -23.50 5.98 8.47
N ARG A 343 -23.14 5.42 7.32
CA ARG A 343 -24.03 5.13 6.21
C ARG A 343 -24.26 3.63 6.11
N LYS A 344 -25.51 3.22 5.88
CA LYS A 344 -25.90 1.80 5.84
C LYS A 344 -26.85 1.52 4.69
N ALA A 345 -26.70 0.35 4.09
CA ALA A 345 -27.65 -0.23 3.15
C ALA A 345 -27.85 -1.71 3.50
N PRO A 346 -29.02 -2.32 3.23
CA PRO A 346 -29.21 -3.75 3.40
C PRO A 346 -28.23 -4.54 2.53
N GLY A 347 -27.79 -5.70 3.00
CA GLY A 347 -26.88 -6.58 2.24
C GLY A 347 -27.39 -6.95 0.85
N ALA A 348 -28.70 -7.15 0.69
CA ALA A 348 -29.33 -7.36 -0.62
C ALA A 348 -29.15 -6.16 -1.57
N GLY A 349 -29.10 -4.94 -1.02
CA GLY A 349 -28.79 -3.73 -1.79
C GLY A 349 -27.35 -3.72 -2.29
N ILE A 350 -26.40 -4.13 -1.44
CA ILE A 350 -24.98 -4.27 -1.80
C ILE A 350 -24.81 -5.35 -2.88
N ASP A 351 -25.42 -6.53 -2.72
CA ASP A 351 -25.39 -7.61 -3.72
C ASP A 351 -25.96 -7.17 -5.07
N ARG A 352 -27.05 -6.38 -5.06
CA ARG A 352 -27.66 -5.84 -6.27
C ARG A 352 -26.68 -4.94 -7.03
N GLU A 353 -25.98 -4.05 -6.34
CA GLU A 353 -25.03 -3.14 -6.99
C GLU A 353 -23.75 -3.86 -7.45
N LEU A 354 -23.27 -4.85 -6.68
CA LEU A 354 -22.16 -5.72 -7.11
C LEU A 354 -22.51 -6.48 -8.38
N ARG A 355 -23.69 -7.13 -8.45
CA ARG A 355 -24.13 -7.86 -9.65
C ARG A 355 -24.24 -6.97 -10.89
N LYS A 356 -24.69 -5.72 -10.75
CA LYS A 356 -24.71 -4.76 -11.87
C LYS A 356 -23.29 -4.48 -12.38
N MET A 357 -22.33 -4.30 -11.47
CA MET A 357 -20.94 -4.07 -11.84
C MET A 357 -20.32 -5.32 -12.49
N TYR A 358 -20.49 -6.50 -11.90
CA TYR A 358 -19.97 -7.76 -12.44
C TYR A 358 -20.49 -8.07 -13.84
N ARG A 359 -21.81 -7.93 -14.06
CA ARG A 359 -22.39 -8.10 -15.38
C ARG A 359 -21.76 -7.14 -16.39
N TRP A 360 -21.68 -5.86 -16.05
CA TRP A 360 -21.12 -4.87 -16.96
C TRP A 360 -19.64 -5.15 -17.24
N CYS A 361 -18.85 -5.51 -16.23
CA CYS A 361 -17.44 -5.86 -16.41
C CYS A 361 -17.25 -7.10 -17.28
N ASN A 362 -18.03 -8.15 -17.05
CA ASN A 362 -18.07 -9.37 -17.87
C ASN A 362 -18.36 -9.02 -19.34
N ASP A 363 -19.45 -8.29 -19.59
CA ASP A 363 -19.94 -8.01 -20.94
C ASP A 363 -19.03 -7.03 -21.71
N ASN A 364 -18.18 -6.26 -21.02
CA ASN A 364 -17.31 -5.24 -21.62
C ASN A 364 -15.81 -5.59 -21.52
N GLY A 365 -15.48 -6.81 -21.11
CA GLY A 365 -14.11 -7.29 -20.96
C GLY A 365 -13.28 -6.48 -19.95
N VAL A 366 -13.90 -5.94 -18.89
CA VAL A 366 -13.23 -5.11 -17.88
C VAL A 366 -12.78 -5.99 -16.71
N PRO A 367 -11.49 -6.03 -16.35
CA PRO A 367 -11.01 -6.79 -15.20
C PRO A 367 -11.38 -6.13 -13.86
N ILE A 368 -11.48 -6.96 -12.81
CA ILE A 368 -11.67 -6.53 -11.42
C ILE A 368 -10.46 -6.91 -10.59
N LYS A 369 -9.93 -5.95 -9.83
CA LYS A 369 -8.96 -6.20 -8.77
C LYS A 369 -9.67 -6.17 -7.43
N SER A 370 -9.48 -7.20 -6.62
CA SER A 370 -9.98 -7.28 -5.25
C SER A 370 -8.82 -7.29 -4.28
N HIS A 371 -9.02 -6.73 -3.10
CA HIS A 371 -8.21 -7.13 -1.94
C HIS A 371 -8.45 -8.61 -1.65
N GLY A 372 -7.40 -9.34 -1.26
CA GLY A 372 -7.44 -10.80 -1.23
C GLY A 372 -6.91 -11.48 0.01
N ASN A 373 -6.44 -10.77 1.05
CA ASN A 373 -6.01 -11.35 2.34
C ASN A 373 -6.76 -10.74 3.55
N ASN A 374 -6.59 -11.29 4.76
CA ASN A 374 -7.31 -10.86 5.96
C ASN A 374 -6.61 -9.68 6.66
N SER A 375 -6.56 -8.54 5.98
CA SER A 375 -5.89 -7.35 6.49
C SER A 375 -6.72 -6.08 6.33
N LEU A 376 -6.29 -5.02 7.02
CA LEU A 376 -6.76 -3.64 6.84
C LEU A 376 -8.30 -3.52 6.76
N ALA A 377 -8.98 -4.15 7.71
CA ALA A 377 -10.43 -4.27 7.76
C ALA A 377 -11.11 -3.10 8.48
N ALA A 378 -12.31 -2.70 8.04
CA ALA A 378 -13.06 -1.62 8.70
C ALA A 378 -13.81 -2.06 9.98
N GLY A 379 -14.04 -3.36 10.13
CA GLY A 379 -14.76 -3.95 11.26
C GLY A 379 -14.05 -5.17 11.82
N GLU A 380 -14.47 -5.59 13.01
CA GLU A 380 -13.99 -6.81 13.64
C GLU A 380 -14.23 -8.01 12.71
N CYS A 381 -13.16 -8.77 12.45
CA CYS A 381 -13.12 -9.91 11.52
C CYS A 381 -13.58 -9.62 10.08
N SER A 382 -13.82 -8.36 9.67
CA SER A 382 -14.36 -8.09 8.34
C SER A 382 -13.34 -8.30 7.22
N GLY A 383 -12.04 -8.42 7.54
CA GLY A 383 -10.98 -8.82 6.61
C GLY A 383 -11.19 -10.21 6.02
N GLN A 384 -11.87 -11.10 6.77
CA GLN A 384 -12.25 -12.42 6.26
C GLN A 384 -13.21 -12.38 5.06
N ASN A 385 -13.83 -11.24 4.78
CA ASN A 385 -14.65 -11.08 3.57
C ASN A 385 -13.80 -11.04 2.29
N ALA A 386 -12.48 -10.95 2.38
CA ALA A 386 -11.56 -11.01 1.23
C ALA A 386 -11.16 -12.42 0.82
N ALA A 387 -11.62 -13.46 1.51
CA ALA A 387 -11.23 -14.83 1.24
C ALA A 387 -11.46 -15.25 -0.24
N PRO A 388 -10.46 -15.89 -0.91
CA PRO A 388 -10.51 -16.14 -2.35
C PRO A 388 -11.72 -16.96 -2.82
N ASP A 389 -12.06 -18.05 -2.13
CA ASP A 389 -13.21 -18.93 -2.42
C ASP A 389 -14.57 -18.20 -2.41
N LEU A 390 -14.69 -17.05 -1.74
CA LEU A 390 -15.91 -16.25 -1.78
C LEU A 390 -16.21 -15.69 -3.19
N TRP A 391 -15.21 -15.70 -4.08
CA TRP A 391 -15.37 -15.35 -5.49
C TRP A 391 -15.89 -16.48 -6.37
N ALA A 392 -15.85 -17.75 -5.93
CA ALA A 392 -16.23 -18.89 -6.77
C ALA A 392 -17.63 -18.73 -7.38
N ARG A 393 -18.59 -18.28 -6.57
CA ARG A 393 -19.96 -18.03 -7.06
C ARG A 393 -20.03 -16.93 -8.11
N VAL A 394 -19.22 -15.88 -7.98
CA VAL A 394 -19.17 -14.78 -8.94
C VAL A 394 -18.59 -15.28 -10.27
N LEU A 395 -17.47 -15.99 -10.23
CA LEU A 395 -16.81 -16.53 -11.43
C LEU A 395 -17.65 -17.62 -12.11
N HIS A 396 -18.47 -18.35 -11.35
CA HIS A 396 -19.46 -19.27 -11.91
C HIS A 396 -20.59 -18.55 -12.66
N ASP A 397 -21.14 -17.48 -12.08
CA ASP A 397 -22.25 -16.70 -12.66
C ASP A 397 -21.77 -15.80 -13.84
N TYR A 398 -20.49 -15.38 -13.85
CA TYR A 398 -19.89 -14.47 -14.83
C TYR A 398 -18.57 -15.05 -15.38
N ARG A 399 -18.69 -15.99 -16.32
CA ARG A 399 -17.56 -16.84 -16.73
C ARG A 399 -16.43 -16.12 -17.47
N ASP A 400 -16.70 -14.97 -18.08
CA ASP A 400 -15.69 -14.16 -18.80
C ASP A 400 -15.08 -13.07 -17.89
N LEU A 401 -15.56 -12.93 -16.66
CA LEU A 401 -15.05 -11.95 -15.71
C LEU A 401 -13.67 -12.36 -15.23
N ARG A 402 -12.69 -11.48 -15.46
CA ARG A 402 -11.33 -11.63 -14.97
C ARG A 402 -11.17 -10.95 -13.62
N VAL A 403 -10.67 -11.69 -12.64
CA VAL A 403 -10.52 -11.20 -11.28
C VAL A 403 -9.11 -11.46 -10.78
N ASN A 404 -8.47 -10.43 -10.25
CA ASN A 404 -7.24 -10.55 -9.47
C ASN A 404 -7.56 -10.47 -7.97
N ILE A 405 -7.21 -11.52 -7.24
CA ILE A 405 -7.28 -11.60 -5.78
C ILE A 405 -5.89 -11.23 -5.23
N ALA A 406 -5.74 -9.95 -4.89
CA ALA A 406 -4.45 -9.37 -4.55
C ALA A 406 -3.87 -9.91 -3.22
N HIS A 407 -2.56 -9.76 -3.04
CA HIS A 407 -1.83 -10.20 -1.85
C HIS A 407 -1.82 -11.72 -1.69
N PHE A 408 -1.33 -12.41 -2.72
CA PHE A 408 -0.99 -13.83 -2.61
C PHE A 408 0.12 -14.00 -1.59
N GLY A 409 -0.20 -14.71 -0.52
CA GLY A 409 0.79 -15.09 0.46
C GLY A 409 0.65 -14.45 1.83
N GLY A 410 -0.55 -14.48 2.41
CA GLY A 410 -0.72 -14.32 3.87
C GLY A 410 -0.17 -15.53 4.65
N PHE A 411 1.03 -15.99 4.31
CA PHE A 411 1.65 -17.23 4.83
C PHE A 411 1.91 -17.14 6.35
N GLU A 412 2.05 -15.92 6.90
CA GLU A 412 2.18 -15.67 8.34
C GLU A 412 0.85 -15.41 9.06
N GLU A 413 -0.33 -15.48 8.41
CA GLU A 413 -1.64 -15.30 9.07
C GLU A 413 -1.96 -16.40 10.12
N ILE A 414 -1.09 -17.40 10.25
CA ILE A 414 -1.15 -18.44 11.28
C ILE A 414 -0.20 -18.07 12.42
N THR A 415 -0.65 -17.36 13.46
CA THR A 415 -0.10 -17.57 14.83
C THR A 415 -0.86 -16.88 15.97
N SER A 416 -1.82 -15.98 15.76
CA SER A 416 -2.60 -15.45 16.88
C SER A 416 -3.82 -16.31 17.19
N SER A 417 -4.05 -16.60 18.47
CA SER A 417 -5.28 -17.20 18.99
C SER A 417 -6.46 -16.23 18.94
N ASP A 418 -6.58 -15.47 17.85
CA ASP A 418 -7.56 -14.41 17.72
C ASP A 418 -8.93 -14.97 17.35
N VAL A 419 -9.95 -14.30 17.88
CA VAL A 419 -11.38 -14.53 17.60
C VAL A 419 -11.69 -14.45 16.08
N CYS A 420 -10.78 -13.88 15.30
CA CYS A 420 -10.86 -13.70 13.85
C CYS A 420 -9.87 -14.57 13.05
N ALA A 421 -9.32 -15.66 13.60
CA ALA A 421 -8.55 -16.62 12.81
C ALA A 421 -9.52 -17.47 11.95
N ASP A 422 -9.38 -17.42 10.62
CA ASP A 422 -10.06 -18.34 9.70
C ASP A 422 -9.10 -19.51 9.40
N PRO A 423 -9.52 -20.79 9.44
CA PRO A 423 -8.76 -21.90 8.85
C PRO A 423 -9.36 -22.24 7.47
N PRO A 424 -8.66 -22.68 6.40
CA PRO A 424 -7.22 -22.91 6.07
C PRO A 424 -6.57 -21.69 5.35
N PRO A 425 -5.27 -21.71 4.98
CA PRO A 425 -4.61 -20.47 4.62
C PRO A 425 -5.00 -20.01 3.21
N TYR A 426 -4.99 -18.70 3.02
CA TYR A 426 -5.61 -18.01 1.90
C TYR A 426 -5.00 -18.38 0.55
N GLU A 427 -3.69 -18.61 0.51
CA GLU A 427 -2.92 -19.08 -0.63
C GLU A 427 -3.45 -20.41 -1.19
N LYS A 428 -3.87 -21.34 -0.33
CA LYS A 428 -4.42 -22.63 -0.74
C LYS A 428 -5.80 -22.44 -1.38
N ARG A 429 -6.64 -21.60 -0.77
CA ARG A 429 -7.97 -21.26 -1.32
C ARG A 429 -7.85 -20.53 -2.66
N ALA A 430 -6.83 -19.68 -2.81
CA ALA A 430 -6.53 -19.02 -4.07
C ALA A 430 -6.06 -20.03 -5.14
N ALA A 431 -5.19 -20.98 -4.78
CA ALA A 431 -4.77 -22.06 -5.66
C ALA A 431 -5.95 -22.91 -6.14
N GLU A 432 -6.82 -23.33 -5.21
CA GLU A 432 -8.06 -24.08 -5.52
C GLU A 432 -8.99 -23.28 -6.46
N LEU A 433 -9.16 -21.97 -6.21
CA LEU A 433 -9.95 -21.10 -7.07
C LEU A 433 -9.35 -21.00 -8.48
N ILE A 434 -8.03 -20.88 -8.60
CA ILE A 434 -7.32 -20.79 -9.88
C ILE A 434 -7.41 -22.10 -10.67
N ALA A 435 -7.32 -23.24 -9.98
CA ALA A 435 -7.47 -24.55 -10.60
C ALA A 435 -8.87 -24.74 -11.22
N GLU A 436 -9.92 -24.18 -10.60
CA GLU A 436 -11.29 -24.30 -11.08
C GLU A 436 -11.68 -23.21 -12.10
N TYR A 437 -11.19 -21.99 -11.93
CA TYR A 437 -11.62 -20.82 -12.70
C TYR A 437 -10.45 -20.18 -13.48
N PRO A 438 -10.38 -20.34 -14.82
CA PRO A 438 -9.22 -19.91 -15.62
C PRO A 438 -9.02 -18.39 -15.66
N ASN A 439 -10.04 -17.62 -15.27
CA ASN A 439 -10.06 -16.16 -15.23
C ASN A 439 -9.77 -15.59 -13.82
N ALA A 440 -9.42 -16.44 -12.85
CA ALA A 440 -8.89 -16.03 -11.55
C ALA A 440 -7.36 -15.84 -11.63
N TYR A 441 -6.89 -14.77 -11.00
CA TYR A 441 -5.48 -14.39 -10.91
C TYR A 441 -5.17 -13.96 -9.48
N VAL A 442 -3.88 -13.91 -9.15
CA VAL A 442 -3.38 -13.34 -7.90
C VAL A 442 -2.16 -12.45 -8.15
N ASP A 443 -1.84 -11.56 -7.21
CA ASP A 443 -0.63 -10.75 -7.27
C ASP A 443 0.23 -10.86 -6.02
N LEU A 444 1.54 -10.66 -6.20
CA LEU A 444 2.54 -10.67 -5.13
C LEU A 444 2.66 -9.29 -4.44
N GLY A 445 1.59 -8.51 -4.34
CA GLY A 445 1.61 -7.21 -3.65
C GLY A 445 1.81 -7.35 -2.14
N TYR A 446 2.69 -6.53 -1.56
CA TYR A 446 3.06 -6.60 -0.13
C TYR A 446 3.63 -7.95 0.31
N TRP A 447 4.43 -8.63 -0.53
CA TRP A 447 5.12 -9.87 -0.15
C TRP A 447 6.39 -9.55 0.66
N ASN A 448 6.20 -9.06 1.89
CA ASN A 448 7.28 -8.54 2.73
C ASN A 448 8.20 -9.64 3.27
N GLU A 449 7.74 -10.89 3.33
CA GLU A 449 8.49 -12.02 3.85
C GLU A 449 9.68 -12.42 2.95
N VAL A 450 9.69 -11.95 1.71
CA VAL A 450 10.81 -12.13 0.77
C VAL A 450 11.72 -10.90 0.66
N VAL A 451 11.48 -9.82 1.41
CA VAL A 451 12.21 -8.55 1.31
C VAL A 451 13.13 -8.29 2.50
N GLY A 452 14.39 -7.92 2.21
CA GLY A 452 15.37 -7.47 3.21
C GLY A 452 16.38 -8.51 3.73
N THR A 453 17.19 -8.10 4.72
CA THR A 453 18.35 -8.88 5.24
C THR A 453 18.02 -9.96 6.26
N SER A 454 16.75 -10.05 6.66
CA SER A 454 16.20 -11.29 7.18
C SER A 454 16.17 -12.28 6.02
N ARG A 455 17.23 -13.09 5.87
CA ARG A 455 17.25 -14.23 4.94
C ARG A 455 15.90 -14.95 5.04
N PRO A 456 15.32 -15.37 3.90
CA PRO A 456 13.90 -15.66 3.76
C PRO A 456 13.50 -16.74 4.79
N GLY A 457 12.25 -16.83 5.20
CA GLY A 457 11.19 -17.04 4.22
C GLY A 457 11.44 -18.33 3.40
N THR A 458 12.45 -19.17 3.74
CA THR A 458 12.69 -20.44 3.04
C THR A 458 11.47 -21.34 3.16
N GLU A 459 10.84 -21.37 4.33
CA GLU A 459 9.59 -22.10 4.56
C GLU A 459 8.47 -21.54 3.65
N ILE A 460 8.36 -20.22 3.51
CA ILE A 460 7.39 -19.57 2.62
C ILE A 460 7.69 -19.84 1.14
N LEU A 461 8.95 -19.75 0.72
CA LEU A 461 9.35 -20.09 -0.65
C LEU A 461 9.14 -21.57 -0.95
N GLU A 462 9.36 -22.46 0.03
CA GLU A 462 9.06 -23.88 -0.06
C GLU A 462 7.56 -24.15 -0.14
N GLU A 463 6.74 -23.38 0.57
CA GLU A 463 5.28 -23.45 0.51
C GLU A 463 4.75 -22.96 -0.84
N VAL A 464 5.22 -21.81 -1.34
CA VAL A 464 4.89 -21.33 -2.70
C VAL A 464 5.30 -22.37 -3.74
N ARG A 465 6.52 -22.94 -3.62
CA ARG A 465 6.98 -24.01 -4.51
C ARG A 465 6.03 -25.20 -4.45
N ALA A 466 5.65 -25.66 -3.26
CA ALA A 466 4.74 -26.79 -3.09
C ALA A 466 3.36 -26.51 -3.69
N LEU A 467 2.84 -25.29 -3.56
CA LEU A 467 1.57 -24.88 -4.18
C LEU A 467 1.67 -24.86 -5.70
N VAL A 468 2.75 -24.34 -6.27
CA VAL A 468 2.98 -24.32 -7.73
C VAL A 468 3.14 -25.75 -8.26
N GLU A 469 3.82 -26.64 -7.55
CA GLU A 469 3.94 -28.06 -7.93
C GLU A 469 2.59 -28.79 -7.88
N GLN A 470 1.73 -28.47 -6.90
CA GLN A 470 0.40 -29.06 -6.75
C GLN A 470 -0.63 -28.47 -7.72
N THR A 471 -0.49 -27.19 -8.06
CA THR A 471 -1.39 -26.43 -8.94
C THR A 471 -0.57 -25.67 -9.99
N PRO A 472 -0.12 -26.35 -11.07
CA PRO A 472 0.74 -25.74 -12.09
C PRO A 472 0.15 -24.49 -12.76
N GLU A 473 -1.18 -24.37 -12.81
CA GLU A 473 -1.91 -23.21 -13.33
C GLU A 473 -1.54 -21.90 -12.61
N LEU A 474 -1.08 -21.97 -11.35
CA LEU A 474 -0.61 -20.80 -10.58
C LEU A 474 0.53 -20.06 -11.29
N ALA A 475 1.47 -20.78 -11.90
CA ALA A 475 2.62 -20.15 -12.59
C ALA A 475 2.16 -19.20 -13.72
N GLU A 476 0.99 -19.47 -14.28
CA GLU A 476 0.38 -18.65 -15.33
C GLU A 476 -0.64 -17.62 -14.81
N ARG A 477 -0.87 -17.55 -13.50
CA ARG A 477 -1.90 -16.70 -12.88
C ARG A 477 -1.39 -15.84 -11.72
N ILE A 478 -0.14 -16.02 -11.29
CA ILE A 478 0.57 -15.12 -10.39
C ILE A 478 1.13 -13.93 -11.19
N MET A 479 0.99 -12.72 -10.64
CA MET A 479 1.46 -11.48 -11.24
C MET A 479 2.31 -10.68 -10.25
N TYR A 480 3.28 -9.92 -10.75
CA TYR A 480 4.04 -9.00 -9.91
C TYR A 480 3.18 -7.80 -9.52
N GLY A 481 3.17 -7.47 -8.23
CA GLY A 481 2.61 -6.24 -7.67
C GLY A 481 3.50 -5.72 -6.55
N SER A 482 3.67 -4.41 -6.42
CA SER A 482 4.47 -3.85 -5.32
C SER A 482 3.66 -3.57 -4.05
N ASP A 483 2.39 -3.23 -4.22
CA ASP A 483 1.57 -2.53 -3.25
C ASP A 483 2.21 -1.23 -2.74
N TYR A 484 2.88 -0.50 -3.65
CA TYR A 484 3.58 0.74 -3.33
C TYR A 484 2.68 1.76 -2.62
N THR A 485 3.28 2.59 -1.77
CA THR A 485 2.67 3.40 -0.69
C THR A 485 2.36 2.59 0.58
N MET A 486 1.88 1.35 0.49
CA MET A 486 1.70 0.50 1.66
C MET A 486 3.03 -0.10 2.12
N ILE A 487 3.79 -0.73 1.21
CA ILE A 487 5.15 -1.20 1.52
C ILE A 487 6.10 -0.07 1.89
N GLY A 488 5.76 1.20 1.65
CA GLY A 488 6.50 2.36 2.16
C GLY A 488 6.60 2.40 3.70
N LYS A 489 5.83 1.56 4.42
CA LYS A 489 5.98 1.31 5.85
C LYS A 489 7.14 0.35 6.19
N GLU A 490 7.77 -0.26 5.21
CA GLU A 490 8.89 -1.19 5.43
C GLU A 490 10.23 -0.48 5.27
N LYS A 491 11.28 -0.93 5.97
CA LYS A 491 12.58 -0.23 5.95
C LYS A 491 13.33 -0.32 4.61
N GLN A 492 13.12 -1.39 3.85
CA GLN A 492 13.86 -1.70 2.62
C GLN A 492 12.94 -1.79 1.40
N TYR A 493 11.83 -1.04 1.42
CA TYR A 493 10.86 -1.04 0.33
C TYR A 493 11.47 -0.64 -1.03
N ASN A 494 12.51 0.19 -1.05
CA ASN A 494 13.27 0.49 -2.28
C ASN A 494 13.95 -0.74 -2.92
N ALA A 495 14.13 -1.84 -2.17
CA ALA A 495 14.69 -3.11 -2.66
C ALA A 495 13.62 -4.12 -3.13
N TYR A 496 12.34 -3.83 -2.93
CA TYR A 496 11.23 -4.77 -3.12
C TYR A 496 11.24 -5.46 -4.50
N LEU A 497 11.35 -4.67 -5.58
CA LEU A 497 11.39 -5.21 -6.95
C LEU A 497 12.52 -6.24 -7.14
N ARG A 498 13.73 -5.91 -6.67
CA ARG A 498 14.90 -6.79 -6.78
C ARG A 498 14.70 -8.06 -5.98
N ASP A 499 14.21 -7.94 -4.76
CA ASP A 499 14.10 -9.06 -3.82
C ASP A 499 13.00 -10.04 -4.26
N VAL A 500 11.84 -9.55 -4.72
CA VAL A 500 10.79 -10.39 -5.33
C VAL A 500 11.28 -11.05 -6.62
N ALA A 501 12.01 -10.34 -7.47
CA ALA A 501 12.58 -10.93 -8.69
C ALA A 501 13.58 -12.05 -8.37
N ALA A 502 14.36 -11.93 -7.29
CA ALA A 502 15.25 -12.99 -6.84
C ALA A 502 14.49 -14.19 -6.23
N ALA A 503 13.40 -13.94 -5.50
CA ALA A 503 12.53 -14.98 -4.97
C ALA A 503 11.90 -15.81 -6.09
N ILE A 504 11.41 -15.17 -7.15
CA ILE A 504 10.86 -15.83 -8.35
C ILE A 504 11.89 -16.78 -8.98
N ASP A 505 13.14 -16.32 -9.17
CA ASP A 505 14.20 -17.15 -9.77
C ASP A 505 14.55 -18.38 -8.93
N SER A 506 14.30 -18.33 -7.62
CA SER A 506 14.61 -19.41 -6.70
C SER A 506 13.56 -20.53 -6.70
N ILE A 507 12.38 -20.29 -7.24
CA ILE A 507 11.25 -21.24 -7.25
C ILE A 507 11.13 -21.85 -8.64
N ASN A 508 11.43 -23.16 -8.75
CA ASN A 508 11.25 -23.90 -9.99
C ASN A 508 9.78 -23.89 -10.43
N GLY A 509 9.53 -23.66 -11.72
CA GLY A 509 8.19 -23.55 -12.30
C GLY A 509 7.67 -22.11 -12.40
N LEU A 510 8.30 -21.14 -11.73
CA LEU A 510 8.00 -19.72 -11.93
C LEU A 510 8.91 -19.09 -13.00
N SER A 511 8.41 -18.06 -13.66
CA SER A 511 9.14 -17.32 -14.70
C SER A 511 8.90 -15.82 -14.57
N ARG A 512 9.97 -15.03 -14.68
CA ARG A 512 9.88 -13.57 -14.73
C ARG A 512 9.06 -13.08 -15.92
N ASP A 513 9.21 -13.71 -17.09
CA ASP A 513 8.43 -13.37 -18.29
C ASP A 513 6.93 -13.55 -18.04
N ALA A 514 6.54 -14.65 -17.39
CA ALA A 514 5.15 -14.90 -17.06
C ALA A 514 4.64 -13.86 -16.04
N ILE A 515 5.33 -13.71 -14.92
CA ILE A 515 4.84 -12.95 -13.75
C ILE A 515 4.87 -11.43 -13.98
N PHE A 516 5.90 -10.90 -14.65
CA PHE A 516 6.02 -9.47 -14.92
C PHE A 516 5.35 -9.03 -16.22
N ALA A 517 5.14 -9.92 -17.21
CA ALA A 517 4.66 -9.53 -18.53
C ALA A 517 3.40 -10.28 -18.98
N LEU A 518 3.49 -11.59 -19.22
CA LEU A 518 2.45 -12.33 -19.94
C LEU A 518 1.15 -12.48 -19.12
N ASN A 519 1.27 -12.79 -17.82
CA ASN A 519 0.14 -12.95 -16.92
C ASN A 519 -0.62 -11.61 -16.73
N PRO A 520 0.02 -10.48 -16.41
CA PRO A 520 -0.68 -9.21 -16.31
C PRO A 520 -1.27 -8.74 -17.63
N GLN A 521 -0.61 -8.97 -18.78
CA GLN A 521 -1.19 -8.64 -20.09
C GLN A 521 -2.47 -9.44 -20.38
N ARG A 522 -2.51 -10.74 -20.05
CA ARG A 522 -3.73 -11.57 -20.17
C ARG A 522 -4.84 -11.11 -19.24
N TYR A 523 -4.52 -10.85 -17.97
CA TYR A 523 -5.49 -10.37 -16.98
C TYR A 523 -6.10 -9.02 -17.40
N LEU A 524 -5.28 -8.08 -17.88
CA LEU A 524 -5.73 -6.76 -18.33
C LEU A 524 -6.43 -6.82 -19.70
N GLY A 525 -6.09 -7.80 -20.54
CA GLY A 525 -6.62 -7.93 -21.90
C GLY A 525 -5.88 -7.05 -22.90
N LEU A 526 -4.58 -6.89 -22.69
CA LEU A 526 -3.70 -6.12 -23.57
C LEU A 526 -3.02 -6.99 -24.63
N ASN A 527 -3.07 -8.31 -24.45
CA ASN A 527 -2.48 -9.31 -25.34
C ASN A 527 -3.31 -9.61 -26.60
N ASP A 528 -4.50 -9.02 -26.74
CA ASP A 528 -5.36 -9.16 -27.92
C ASP A 528 -5.82 -7.77 -28.39
N PRO A 529 -5.45 -7.32 -29.61
CA PRO A 529 -5.89 -6.03 -30.16
C PRO A 529 -7.41 -5.92 -30.34
N ASN A 530 -8.13 -7.06 -30.39
CA ASN A 530 -9.58 -7.08 -30.48
C ASN A 530 -10.27 -7.03 -29.11
N ASN A 531 -9.52 -7.10 -28.01
CA ASN A 531 -10.10 -7.00 -26.69
C ASN A 531 -10.68 -5.59 -26.48
N PRO A 532 -11.92 -5.44 -25.99
CA PRO A 532 -12.51 -4.13 -25.77
C PRO A 532 -11.71 -3.23 -24.83
N THR A 533 -11.00 -3.80 -23.84
CA THR A 533 -10.11 -3.02 -22.96
C THR A 533 -8.95 -2.42 -23.73
N ARG A 534 -8.33 -3.22 -24.62
CA ARG A 534 -7.23 -2.77 -25.46
C ARG A 534 -7.66 -1.63 -26.38
N GLN A 535 -8.79 -1.79 -27.08
CA GLN A 535 -9.33 -0.75 -27.97
C GLN A 535 -9.65 0.57 -27.25
N ARG A 536 -10.19 0.50 -26.02
CA ARG A 536 -10.46 1.70 -25.21
C ARG A 536 -9.18 2.46 -24.85
N LEU A 537 -8.12 1.74 -24.49
CA LEU A 537 -6.84 2.36 -24.14
C LEU A 537 -6.13 2.91 -25.38
N ASP A 538 -6.17 2.20 -26.50
CA ASP A 538 -5.66 2.69 -27.80
C ASP A 538 -6.33 4.02 -28.20
N ALA A 539 -7.64 4.16 -27.94
CA ALA A 539 -8.39 5.39 -28.20
C ALA A 539 -8.12 6.51 -27.18
N PHE A 540 -7.76 6.17 -25.95
CA PHE A 540 -7.49 7.14 -24.89
C PHE A 540 -6.10 7.77 -25.00
N PHE A 541 -5.07 6.95 -25.25
CA PHE A 541 -3.69 7.43 -25.31
C PHE A 541 -3.37 8.07 -26.65
N PRO A 542 -2.77 9.28 -26.68
CA PRO A 542 -2.28 9.90 -27.90
C PRO A 542 -1.30 9.00 -28.66
N SER A 543 -1.23 9.12 -29.99
CA SER A 543 -0.38 8.26 -30.83
C SER A 543 1.12 8.34 -30.53
N ASP A 544 1.57 9.43 -29.89
CA ASP A 544 2.97 9.64 -29.47
C ASP A 544 3.24 9.17 -28.02
N HIS A 545 2.25 8.55 -27.37
CA HIS A 545 2.37 8.08 -26.00
C HIS A 545 3.14 6.75 -25.93
N PRO A 546 4.01 6.51 -24.92
CA PRO A 546 4.78 5.26 -24.77
C PRO A 546 3.92 3.99 -24.72
N TYR A 547 2.63 4.13 -24.41
CA TYR A 547 1.66 3.04 -24.47
C TYR A 547 1.70 2.27 -25.80
N HIS A 548 1.68 2.97 -26.95
CA HIS A 548 1.63 2.34 -28.28
C HIS A 548 2.94 1.64 -28.69
N SER A 549 4.05 1.94 -28.01
CA SER A 549 5.31 1.21 -28.21
C SER A 549 5.42 -0.04 -27.33
N LEU A 550 4.67 -0.09 -26.22
CA LEU A 550 4.70 -1.20 -25.28
C LEU A 550 3.63 -2.25 -25.57
N PHE A 551 2.46 -1.80 -26.03
CA PHE A 551 1.31 -2.64 -26.32
C PHE A 551 0.91 -2.39 -27.75
#